data_AF-A0A749L939-F1
#
_entry.id   AF-A0A749L939-F1
#
_cell.length_a   1.000
_cell.length_b   1.000
_cell.length_c   1.000
_cell.angle_alpha   90.00
_cell.angle_beta   90.00
_cell.angle_gamma   90.00
#
_symmetry.space_group_name_H-M   'P 1'
#
loop_
_entity.id
_entity.type
_entity.pdbx_description
1 polymer ?
#
loop_
_entity_poly.entity_id
_entity_poly.type
_entity_poly.pdbx_seq_one_letter_code
_entity_poly.pdbx_strand_id
1 'polypeptide(L)'
;MFSLFSGKRTKSVPRIPHPSGREPLKREGKLTRRDEAKIYAHGPSFIDFLPWVEYLPEDECLLLDDGVSVGAVFSLSPAQTDGRSAERLEEIRDITEAALQNGPEERSSHQWVVQFYCQDEADLTAEVDLLRGYVSPAAQGSAFTQAWLSETERHLQVINRPEGLFKD
;
A
#
# COMPACT_ATOMS: atom_id res chain seq x y z
N MET A 1 14.79 3.96 -66.52
CA MET A 1 15.87 4.93 -66.24
C MET A 1 15.22 6.16 -65.62
N PHE A 2 15.85 6.71 -64.57
CA PHE A 2 15.51 7.92 -63.79
C PHE A 2 14.68 7.75 -62.50
N SER A 3 15.42 7.92 -61.40
CA SER A 3 15.02 8.16 -60.01
C SER A 3 14.39 9.56 -59.86
N LEU A 4 13.45 9.72 -58.92
CA LEU A 4 13.13 11.01 -58.30
C LEU A 4 12.56 10.79 -56.89
N PHE A 5 13.43 10.41 -55.95
CA PHE A 5 13.21 10.80 -54.56
C PHE A 5 13.33 12.32 -54.46
N SER A 6 12.19 13.01 -54.43
CA SER A 6 12.11 14.42 -54.03
C SER A 6 11.44 14.50 -52.66
N GLY A 7 12.11 15.20 -51.74
CA GLY A 7 11.90 15.14 -50.30
C GLY A 7 10.48 15.48 -49.85
N LYS A 8 9.94 14.64 -48.94
CA LYS A 8 8.82 15.04 -48.09
C LYS A 8 9.32 16.12 -47.13
N ARG A 9 8.99 17.39 -47.42
CA ARG A 9 9.04 18.47 -46.43
C ARG A 9 8.16 18.07 -45.24
N THR A 10 8.79 17.74 -44.12
CA THR A 10 8.12 17.72 -42.81
C THR A 10 7.61 19.12 -42.53
N LYS A 11 6.29 19.32 -42.63
CA LYS A 11 5.67 20.57 -42.14
C LYS A 11 5.96 20.67 -40.65
N SER A 12 6.77 21.66 -40.26
CA SER A 12 6.98 21.99 -38.85
C SER A 12 5.65 22.48 -38.29
N VAL A 13 5.05 21.70 -37.40
CA VAL A 13 3.87 22.12 -36.63
C VAL A 13 4.29 23.35 -35.80
N PRO A 14 3.54 24.46 -35.84
CA PRO A 14 3.91 25.66 -35.09
C PRO A 14 3.95 25.35 -33.60
N ARG A 15 5.08 25.67 -32.96
CA ARG A 15 5.33 25.43 -31.55
C ARG A 15 4.54 26.46 -30.74
N ILE A 16 3.44 26.06 -30.12
CA ILE A 16 2.69 26.90 -29.18
C ILE A 16 3.54 27.00 -27.91
N PRO A 17 4.06 28.20 -27.54
CA PRO A 17 4.85 28.35 -26.33
C PRO A 17 3.97 28.07 -25.11
N HIS A 18 4.48 27.27 -24.17
CA HIS A 18 3.83 27.13 -22.88
C HIS A 18 3.87 28.50 -22.15
N PRO A 19 2.78 28.97 -21.52
CA PRO A 19 2.69 30.31 -20.93
C PRO A 19 3.73 30.61 -19.84
N SER A 20 4.37 29.57 -19.28
CA SER A 20 5.45 29.71 -18.29
C SER A 20 6.87 29.69 -18.88
N GLY A 21 7.04 29.64 -20.20
CA GLY A 21 8.36 29.54 -20.86
C GLY A 21 9.06 28.19 -20.72
N ARG A 22 8.43 27.21 -20.07
CA ARG A 22 8.96 25.85 -19.92
C ARG A 22 8.70 25.03 -21.19
N GLU A 23 9.74 24.38 -21.72
CA GLU A 23 9.56 23.48 -22.86
C GLU A 23 8.74 22.24 -22.46
N PRO A 24 7.84 21.73 -23.32
CA PRO A 24 7.13 20.49 -23.06
C PRO A 24 8.11 19.33 -22.86
N LEU A 25 7.90 18.54 -21.79
CA LEU A 25 8.68 17.33 -21.55
C LEU A 25 8.53 16.37 -22.74
N LYS A 26 9.66 16.04 -23.38
CA LYS A 26 9.69 15.11 -24.50
C LYS A 26 9.63 13.69 -23.95
N ARG A 27 8.51 13.01 -24.13
CA ARG A 27 8.37 11.59 -23.75
C ARG A 27 9.12 10.75 -24.79
N GLU A 28 10.18 10.07 -24.36
CA GLU A 28 11.03 9.28 -25.27
C GLU A 28 10.33 8.01 -25.81
N GLY A 29 9.20 7.62 -25.21
CA GLY A 29 8.34 6.53 -25.69
C GLY A 29 8.96 5.13 -25.60
N LYS A 30 10.12 4.99 -24.94
CA LYS A 30 10.86 3.73 -24.80
C LYS A 30 10.93 3.31 -23.34
N LEU A 31 9.81 2.86 -22.78
CA LEU A 31 9.81 2.16 -21.50
C LEU A 31 10.06 0.68 -21.80
N THR A 32 11.19 0.13 -21.35
CA THR A 32 11.43 -1.32 -21.47
C THR A 32 10.84 -2.05 -20.26
N ARG A 33 10.58 -3.37 -20.37
CA ARG A 33 10.19 -4.21 -19.21
C ARG A 33 11.18 -4.12 -18.05
N ARG A 34 12.47 -3.88 -18.34
CA ARG A 34 13.50 -3.66 -17.32
C ARG A 34 13.33 -2.32 -16.61
N ASP A 35 12.95 -1.27 -17.34
CA ASP A 35 12.70 0.05 -16.76
C ASP A 35 11.42 0.04 -15.91
N GLU A 36 10.38 -0.64 -16.38
CA GLU A 36 9.17 -0.91 -15.61
C GLU A 36 9.46 -1.67 -14.31
N ALA A 37 10.17 -2.79 -14.39
CA ALA A 37 10.54 -3.58 -13.21
C ALA A 37 11.36 -2.76 -12.18
N LYS A 38 12.19 -1.81 -12.62
CA LYS A 38 12.92 -0.91 -11.71
C LYS A 38 12.03 0.12 -11.04
N ILE A 39 10.95 0.57 -11.69
CA ILE A 39 10.00 1.52 -11.10
C ILE A 39 9.25 0.87 -9.94
N TYR A 40 8.94 -0.42 -10.06
CA TYR A 40 8.26 -1.20 -9.02
C TYR A 40 9.22 -1.95 -8.09
N ALA A 41 10.54 -1.82 -8.28
CA ALA A 41 11.51 -2.44 -7.39
C ALA A 41 11.49 -1.73 -6.04
N HIS A 42 11.14 -2.46 -4.98
CA HIS A 42 11.25 -1.97 -3.61
C HIS A 42 12.72 -2.06 -3.17
N GLY A 43 13.21 -1.01 -2.51
CA GLY A 43 14.47 -1.11 -1.76
C GLY A 43 14.31 -2.06 -0.57
N PRO A 44 15.42 -2.48 0.07
CA PRO A 44 15.33 -3.23 1.32
C PRO A 44 14.53 -2.43 2.35
N SER A 45 13.64 -3.10 3.08
CA SER A 45 12.82 -2.48 4.11
C SER A 45 13.71 -2.02 5.27
N PHE A 46 13.36 -0.92 5.94
CA PHE A 46 14.07 -0.54 7.17
C PHE A 46 14.00 -1.64 8.24
N ILE A 47 12.90 -2.41 8.26
CA ILE A 47 12.74 -3.57 9.16
C ILE A 47 13.83 -4.61 8.92
N ASP A 48 14.31 -4.77 7.68
CA ASP A 48 15.43 -5.69 7.36
C ASP A 48 16.74 -5.25 8.02
N PHE A 49 16.81 -4.01 8.49
CA PHE A 49 17.95 -3.42 9.19
C PHE A 49 17.68 -3.15 10.67
N LEU A 50 16.46 -3.41 11.17
CA LEU A 50 16.17 -3.23 12.59
C LEU A 50 16.93 -4.29 13.38
N PRO A 51 17.91 -3.90 14.20
CA PRO A 51 18.78 -4.87 14.84
C PRO A 51 18.15 -5.28 16.17
N TRP A 52 17.02 -5.96 16.14
CA TRP A 52 16.35 -6.42 17.36
C TRP A 52 17.06 -7.67 17.92
N VAL A 53 17.05 -7.80 19.25
CA VAL A 53 17.72 -8.88 19.99
C VAL A 53 16.69 -9.87 20.51
N GLU A 54 15.75 -9.38 21.31
CA GLU A 54 14.74 -10.21 21.97
C GLU A 54 13.45 -9.42 22.22
N TYR A 55 12.36 -10.17 22.43
CA TYR A 55 11.11 -9.61 22.91
C TYR A 55 11.07 -9.69 24.43
N LEU A 56 10.77 -8.57 25.09
CA LEU A 56 10.65 -8.43 26.54
C LEU A 56 9.17 -8.58 26.92
N PRO A 57 8.74 -9.74 27.48
CA PRO A 57 7.32 -10.01 27.69
C PRO A 57 6.68 -9.18 28.79
N GLU A 58 7.45 -8.71 29.77
CA GLU A 58 6.94 -7.89 30.88
C GLU A 58 6.56 -6.48 30.42
N ASP A 59 7.34 -5.92 29.48
CA ASP A 59 7.17 -4.56 28.95
C ASP A 59 6.49 -4.53 27.57
N GLU A 60 6.20 -5.69 26.99
CA GLU A 60 5.59 -5.88 25.66
C GLU A 60 6.34 -5.16 24.52
N CYS A 61 7.68 -5.14 24.56
CA CYS A 61 8.50 -4.45 23.57
C CYS A 61 9.67 -5.29 23.04
N LEU A 62 10.25 -4.86 21.92
CA LEU A 62 11.46 -5.44 21.33
C LEU A 62 12.69 -4.65 21.79
N LEU A 63 13.67 -5.33 22.37
CA LEU A 63 14.98 -4.75 22.68
C LEU A 63 15.84 -4.68 21.40
N LEU A 64 16.51 -3.56 21.15
CA LEU A 64 17.45 -3.39 20.05
C LEU A 64 18.90 -3.74 20.46
N ASP A 65 19.78 -3.91 19.47
CA ASP A 65 21.16 -4.42 19.62
C ASP A 65 22.11 -3.50 20.39
N ASP A 66 21.74 -2.23 20.55
CA ASP A 66 22.43 -1.29 21.42
C ASP A 66 22.19 -1.60 22.92
N GLY A 67 21.28 -2.51 23.23
CA GLY A 67 20.93 -2.96 24.57
C GLY A 67 20.17 -1.93 25.40
N VAL A 68 19.69 -0.85 24.77
CA VAL A 68 19.01 0.26 25.47
C VAL A 68 17.76 0.72 24.74
N SER A 69 17.80 0.80 23.41
CA SER A 69 16.66 1.22 22.61
C SER A 69 15.61 0.11 22.54
N VAL A 70 14.34 0.51 22.56
CA VAL A 70 13.20 -0.39 22.46
C VAL A 70 12.28 -0.01 21.31
N GLY A 71 11.62 -1.01 20.72
CA GLY A 71 10.62 -0.84 19.69
C GLY A 71 9.30 -1.48 20.08
N ALA A 72 8.20 -0.89 19.63
CA ALA A 72 6.87 -1.50 19.69
C ALA A 72 6.27 -1.51 18.28
N VAL A 73 5.56 -2.58 17.95
CA VAL A 73 4.91 -2.75 16.64
C VAL A 73 3.42 -2.91 16.86
N PHE A 74 2.64 -2.09 16.16
CA PHE A 74 1.19 -2.11 16.23
C PHE A 74 0.61 -2.41 14.86
N SER A 75 -0.42 -3.26 14.82
CA SER A 75 -1.26 -3.42 13.64
C SER A 75 -2.39 -2.40 13.68
N LEU A 76 -2.63 -1.73 12.55
CA LEU A 76 -3.68 -0.72 12.41
C LEU A 76 -4.81 -1.26 11.54
N SER A 77 -6.03 -1.29 12.07
CA SER A 77 -7.24 -1.57 11.28
C SER A 77 -7.71 -0.30 10.57
N PRO A 78 -7.80 -0.29 9.22
CA PRO A 78 -8.29 0.88 8.51
C PRO A 78 -9.77 1.15 8.80
N ALA A 79 -10.13 2.42 8.98
CA ALA A 79 -11.51 2.83 9.16
C ALA A 79 -12.26 2.88 7.82
N GLN A 80 -13.48 2.33 7.77
CA GLN A 80 -14.31 2.40 6.57
C GLN A 80 -14.81 3.82 6.32
N THR A 81 -14.33 4.44 5.25
CA THR A 81 -14.68 5.81 4.86
C THR A 81 -15.91 5.89 3.94
N ASP A 82 -16.20 4.82 3.21
CA ASP A 82 -17.30 4.79 2.25
C ASP A 82 -18.67 4.94 2.89
N GLY A 83 -19.50 5.82 2.31
CA GLY A 83 -20.87 6.08 2.76
C GLY A 83 -20.99 6.77 4.12
N ARG A 84 -19.89 7.28 4.69
CA ARG A 84 -19.89 8.02 5.95
C ARG A 84 -20.20 9.50 5.72
N SER A 85 -20.78 10.15 6.74
CA SER A 85 -20.96 11.60 6.74
C SER A 85 -19.61 12.31 6.82
N ALA A 86 -19.54 13.54 6.30
CA ALA A 86 -18.33 14.38 6.43
C ALA A 86 -17.93 14.56 7.90
N GLU A 87 -18.89 14.81 8.79
CA GLU A 87 -18.68 14.93 10.24
C GLU A 87 -18.00 13.70 10.83
N ARG A 88 -18.40 12.49 10.42
CA ARG A 88 -17.77 11.25 10.91
C ARG A 88 -16.34 11.09 10.40
N LEU A 89 -16.07 11.52 9.17
CA LEU A 89 -14.71 11.48 8.61
C LEU A 89 -13.79 12.49 9.31
N GLU A 90 -14.31 13.68 9.64
CA GLU A 90 -13.60 14.69 10.43
C GLU A 90 -13.29 14.17 11.83
N GLU A 91 -14.25 13.53 12.49
CA GLU A 91 -14.04 12.92 13.81
C GLU A 91 -12.92 11.87 13.78
N ILE A 92 -12.92 10.98 12.77
CA ILE A 92 -11.88 9.96 12.61
C ILE A 92 -10.50 10.61 12.39
N ARG A 93 -10.44 11.65 11.55
CA ARG A 93 -9.21 12.42 11.33
C ARG A 93 -8.70 13.01 12.64
N ASP A 94 -9.56 13.70 13.38
CA ASP A 94 -9.16 14.43 14.59
C ASP A 94 -8.68 13.47 15.68
N ILE A 95 -9.32 12.31 15.84
CA ILE A 95 -8.87 11.26 16.76
C ILE A 95 -7.50 10.72 16.33
N THR A 96 -7.32 10.46 15.03
CA THR A 96 -6.05 9.94 14.49
C THR A 96 -4.93 10.97 14.68
N GLU A 97 -5.18 12.23 14.35
CA GLU A 97 -4.26 13.34 14.55
C GLU A 97 -3.84 13.46 16.02
N ALA A 98 -4.81 13.47 16.93
CA ALA A 98 -4.55 13.56 18.36
C ALA A 98 -3.72 12.38 18.86
N ALA A 99 -4.00 11.15 18.40
CA ALA A 99 -3.22 9.97 18.78
C ALA A 99 -1.76 10.06 18.31
N LEU A 100 -1.51 10.59 17.10
CA LEU A 100 -0.16 10.72 16.57
C LEU A 100 0.63 11.85 17.20
N GLN A 101 -0.01 12.98 17.49
CA GLN A 101 0.64 14.13 18.11
C GLN A 101 0.94 13.90 19.59
N ASN A 102 0.06 13.19 20.31
CA ASN A 102 0.17 13.04 21.76
C ASN A 102 0.66 11.65 22.19
N GLY A 103 0.77 10.68 21.28
CA GLY A 103 1.18 9.31 21.61
C GLY A 103 2.61 9.24 22.14
N PRO A 104 3.63 9.65 21.36
CA PRO A 104 5.01 9.66 21.81
C PRO A 104 5.28 10.82 22.77
N GLU A 105 5.70 10.53 23.99
CA GLU A 105 6.12 11.58 24.93
C GLU A 105 7.38 12.27 24.42
N GLU A 106 7.34 13.59 24.26
CA GLU A 106 8.49 14.38 23.84
C GLU A 106 9.54 14.46 24.96
N ARG A 107 10.61 13.66 24.83
CA ARG A 107 11.76 13.69 25.74
C ARG A 107 13.03 14.12 25.02
N SER A 108 13.81 14.99 25.67
CA SER A 108 15.12 15.41 25.14
C SER A 108 16.18 14.30 25.16
N SER A 109 16.00 13.29 26.01
CA SER A 109 16.95 12.20 26.24
C SER A 109 16.63 10.91 25.47
N HIS A 110 15.36 10.71 25.06
CA HIS A 110 14.90 9.49 24.41
C HIS A 110 13.94 9.89 23.28
N GLN A 111 14.47 10.01 22.07
CA GLN A 111 13.68 10.44 20.91
C GLN A 111 12.94 9.26 20.31
N TRP A 112 11.70 9.51 19.86
CA TRP A 112 10.88 8.52 19.19
C TRP A 112 11.02 8.63 17.67
N VAL A 113 11.05 7.46 17.01
CA VAL A 113 10.90 7.37 15.56
C VAL A 113 9.60 6.62 15.29
N VAL A 114 8.61 7.31 14.73
CA VAL A 114 7.32 6.71 14.33
C VAL A 114 7.35 6.45 12.84
N GLN A 115 7.02 5.22 12.44
CA GLN A 115 7.00 4.79 11.04
C GLN A 115 5.70 4.07 10.73
N PHE A 116 5.16 4.33 9.53
CA PHE A 116 3.98 3.66 9.02
C PHE A 116 4.38 2.80 7.84
N TYR A 117 3.95 1.54 7.88
CA TYR A 117 4.13 0.60 6.78
C TYR A 117 2.77 0.23 6.24
N CYS A 118 2.67 0.19 4.92
CA CYS A 118 1.56 -0.46 4.24
C CYS A 118 2.17 -1.68 3.55
N GLN A 119 1.70 -2.86 3.91
CA GLN A 119 2.10 -4.11 3.30
C GLN A 119 0.91 -4.67 2.53
N ASP A 120 1.19 -5.26 1.37
CA ASP A 120 0.20 -6.06 0.67
C ASP A 120 0.03 -7.38 1.42
N GLU A 121 -1.20 -7.68 1.83
CA GLU A 121 -1.52 -8.95 2.51
C GLU A 121 -1.82 -10.04 1.48
N ALA A 122 -0.94 -11.03 1.41
CA ALA A 122 -1.09 -12.17 0.51
C ALA A 122 -1.87 -13.33 1.18
N ASP A 123 -1.96 -13.35 2.50
CA ASP A 123 -2.74 -14.32 3.25
C ASP A 123 -4.03 -13.70 3.78
N LEU A 124 -5.13 -13.98 3.07
CA LEU A 124 -6.47 -13.49 3.41
C LEU A 124 -7.24 -14.47 4.31
N THR A 125 -6.55 -15.41 4.98
CA THR A 125 -7.19 -16.37 5.89
C THR A 125 -7.89 -15.64 7.04
N ALA A 126 -7.27 -14.60 7.59
CA ALA A 126 -7.85 -13.81 8.66
C ALA A 126 -9.18 -13.13 8.22
N GLU A 127 -9.22 -12.57 7.01
CA GLU A 127 -10.43 -11.99 6.42
C GLU A 127 -11.53 -13.03 6.21
N VAL A 128 -11.19 -14.23 5.74
CA VAL A 128 -12.15 -15.34 5.58
C VAL A 128 -12.73 -15.72 6.94
N ASP A 129 -11.90 -15.84 7.98
CA ASP A 129 -12.36 -16.15 9.34
C ASP A 129 -13.25 -15.06 9.92
N LEU A 130 -12.91 -13.78 9.68
CA LEU A 130 -13.75 -12.65 10.04
C LEU A 130 -15.14 -12.75 9.39
N LEU A 131 -15.21 -13.06 8.09
CA LEU A 131 -16.47 -13.23 7.37
C LEU A 131 -17.30 -14.39 7.93
N ARG A 132 -16.65 -15.51 8.27
CA ARG A 132 -17.32 -16.65 8.92
C ARG A 132 -17.89 -16.25 10.29
N GLY A 133 -17.14 -15.46 11.06
CA GLY A 133 -17.57 -14.93 12.36
C GLY A 133 -18.69 -13.89 12.28
N TYR A 134 -18.78 -13.15 11.16
CA TYR A 134 -19.79 -12.11 10.96
C TYR A 134 -21.19 -12.65 10.63
N VAL A 135 -21.30 -13.94 10.32
CA VAL A 135 -22.59 -14.56 9.97
C VAL A 135 -23.57 -14.46 11.14
N SER A 136 -24.69 -13.78 10.90
CA SER A 136 -25.74 -13.63 11.90
C SER A 136 -26.28 -15.00 12.35
N PRO A 137 -26.67 -15.17 13.62
CA PRO A 137 -27.13 -16.46 14.14
C PRO A 137 -28.26 -17.09 13.32
N ALA A 138 -29.18 -16.27 12.79
CA ALA A 138 -30.32 -16.75 11.99
C ALA A 138 -29.92 -17.28 10.60
N ALA A 139 -28.75 -16.90 10.09
CA ALA A 139 -28.24 -17.33 8.78
C ALA A 139 -27.20 -18.45 8.87
N GLN A 140 -26.77 -18.82 10.08
CA GLN A 140 -25.76 -19.87 10.29
C GLN A 140 -26.27 -21.24 9.80
N GLY A 141 -25.38 -22.02 9.19
CA GLY A 141 -25.69 -23.37 8.71
C GLY A 141 -26.61 -23.43 7.49
N SER A 142 -27.09 -22.29 6.97
CA SER A 142 -27.93 -22.30 5.77
C SER A 142 -27.11 -22.70 4.53
N ALA A 143 -27.75 -23.40 3.58
CA ALA A 143 -27.10 -23.78 2.33
C ALA A 143 -26.60 -22.56 1.54
N PHE A 144 -27.35 -21.45 1.57
CA PHE A 144 -26.95 -20.19 0.93
C PHE A 144 -25.70 -19.60 1.57
N THR A 145 -25.65 -19.51 2.91
CA THR A 145 -24.49 -19.00 3.64
C THR A 145 -23.23 -19.81 3.35
N GLN A 146 -23.35 -21.14 3.35
CA GLN A 146 -22.21 -22.02 3.05
C GLN A 146 -21.72 -21.84 1.62
N ALA A 147 -22.63 -21.77 0.64
CA ALA A 147 -22.26 -21.52 -0.75
C ALA A 147 -21.59 -20.14 -0.93
N TRP A 148 -22.13 -19.11 -0.29
CA TRP A 148 -21.58 -17.76 -0.38
C TRP A 148 -20.18 -17.65 0.24
N LEU A 149 -19.98 -18.22 1.43
CA LEU A 149 -18.66 -18.25 2.09
C LEU A 149 -17.64 -19.01 1.24
N SER A 150 -18.03 -20.18 0.69
CA SER A 150 -17.14 -20.98 -0.15
C SER A 150 -16.74 -20.26 -1.44
N GLU A 151 -17.67 -19.60 -2.12
CA GLU A 151 -17.36 -18.82 -3.33
C GLU A 151 -16.50 -17.59 -3.02
N THR A 152 -16.75 -16.93 -1.88
CA THR A 152 -15.96 -15.78 -1.45
C THR A 152 -14.52 -16.18 -1.13
N GLU A 153 -14.33 -17.23 -0.34
CA GLU A 153 -13.01 -17.81 -0.05
C GLU A 153 -12.26 -18.20 -1.33
N ARG A 154 -12.95 -18.91 -2.24
CA ARG A 154 -12.37 -19.26 -3.55
C ARG A 154 -11.98 -18.01 -4.35
N HIS A 155 -12.78 -16.95 -4.32
CA HIS A 155 -12.45 -15.70 -5.00
C HIS A 155 -11.21 -15.03 -4.41
N LEU A 156 -11.11 -14.93 -3.08
CA LEU A 156 -9.96 -14.36 -2.37
C LEU A 156 -8.66 -15.14 -2.67
N GLN A 157 -8.74 -16.47 -2.74
CA GLN A 157 -7.60 -17.30 -3.15
C GLN A 157 -7.18 -17.09 -4.61
N VAL A 158 -8.11 -16.74 -5.50
CA VAL A 158 -7.82 -16.52 -6.93
C VAL A 158 -7.15 -15.17 -7.16
N ILE A 159 -7.57 -14.12 -6.44
CA ILE A 159 -6.98 -12.78 -6.60
C ILE A 159 -5.54 -12.70 -6.07
N ASN A 160 -5.17 -13.53 -5.08
CA ASN A 160 -3.82 -13.58 -4.49
C ASN A 160 -2.84 -14.54 -5.19
N ARG A 161 -3.18 -15.02 -6.39
CA ARG A 161 -2.26 -15.87 -7.16
C ARG A 161 -1.04 -15.08 -7.64
N PRO A 162 0.20 -15.58 -7.43
CA PRO A 162 1.41 -14.89 -7.88
C PRO A 162 1.46 -14.63 -9.39
N GLU A 163 0.86 -15.54 -10.18
CA GLU A 163 0.75 -15.42 -11.62
C GLU A 163 -0.26 -14.35 -12.11
N GLY A 164 -1.04 -13.76 -11.19
CA GLY A 164 -2.12 -12.84 -11.51
C GLY A 164 -3.35 -13.52 -12.13
N LEU A 165 -4.40 -12.72 -12.34
CA LEU A 165 -5.66 -13.20 -12.91
C LEU A 165 -5.64 -13.34 -14.43
N PHE A 166 -4.76 -12.59 -15.10
CA PHE A 166 -4.67 -12.52 -16.55
C PHE A 166 -3.27 -12.95 -16.99
N LYS A 167 -3.21 -13.70 -18.10
CA LYS A 167 -1.96 -14.00 -18.79
C LYS A 167 -1.77 -12.94 -19.87
N ASP A 168 -0.68 -12.18 -19.77
CA ASP A 168 -0.25 -11.16 -20.74
C ASP A 168 0.42 -11.78 -21.97
#